data_AF-A0A7R9XTW0-F1
#
_entry.id   AF-A0A7R9XTW0-F1
#
_cell.length_a   1.000
_cell.length_b   1.000
_cell.length_c   1.000
_cell.angle_alpha   90.00
_cell.angle_beta   90.00
_cell.angle_gamma   90.00
#
_symmetry.space_group_name_H-M   'P 1'
#
loop_
_entity.id
_entity.type
_entity.pdbx_description
1 polymer ?
#
loop_
_entity_poly.entity_id
_entity_poly.type
_entity_poly.pdbx_seq_one_letter_code
_entity_poly.pdbx_strand_id
1 'polypeptide(L)'
;STSTSTSTTFAELSPKQREMAANSMPKDARSLALTLATEATSCKSPGAMLKALDDLAEALRARLKPHDKKAERLLARAHKKTIEDSLATCVDPAAALLLAVPLAFSNAKNRAVAINGRGVAAAVRYLSEDARALSEDDASFLK
;
A
#
# COMPACT_ATOMS: atom_id res chain seq x y z
N SER A 1 4.60 3.86 -33.19
CA SER A 1 5.48 3.60 -32.04
C SER A 1 4.62 3.28 -30.84
N THR A 2 4.43 2.01 -30.54
CA THR A 2 3.51 1.54 -29.50
C THR A 2 4.35 1.05 -28.32
N SER A 3 4.33 1.80 -27.22
CA SER A 3 5.13 1.52 -26.03
C SER A 3 4.55 0.33 -25.28
N THR A 4 5.30 -0.77 -25.24
CA THR A 4 4.95 -1.98 -24.50
C THR A 4 5.18 -1.77 -23.01
N SER A 5 4.09 -1.59 -22.25
CA SER A 5 4.11 -1.60 -20.79
C SER A 5 4.36 -3.03 -20.31
N THR A 6 5.60 -3.37 -19.95
CA THR A 6 5.92 -4.66 -19.34
C THR A 6 5.36 -4.70 -17.91
N SER A 7 4.16 -5.24 -17.74
CA SER A 7 3.67 -5.66 -16.42
C SER A 7 4.47 -6.89 -16.00
N THR A 8 5.52 -6.70 -15.20
CA THR A 8 6.23 -7.81 -14.56
C THR A 8 5.27 -8.46 -13.56
N THR A 9 4.63 -9.56 -13.96
CA THR A 9 3.93 -10.45 -13.03
C THR A 9 4.97 -11.07 -12.10
N PHE A 10 5.08 -10.54 -10.89
CA PHE A 10 5.91 -11.13 -9.84
C PHE A 10 5.22 -12.41 -9.37
N ALA A 11 5.77 -13.57 -9.75
CA ALA A 11 5.35 -14.84 -9.18
C ALA A 11 5.72 -14.85 -7.69
N GLU A 12 4.75 -15.10 -6.81
CA GLU A 12 5.00 -15.19 -5.39
C GLU A 12 5.97 -16.35 -5.10
N LEU A 13 7.01 -16.09 -4.31
CA LEU A 13 7.96 -17.11 -3.91
C LEU A 13 7.30 -18.11 -2.96
N SER A 14 7.44 -19.41 -3.23
CA SER A 14 7.02 -20.45 -2.29
C SER A 14 7.77 -20.36 -0.96
N PRO A 15 7.22 -20.91 0.15
CA PRO A 15 7.92 -20.93 1.45
C PRO A 15 9.34 -21.48 1.36
N LYS A 16 9.52 -22.57 0.60
CA LYS A 16 10.82 -23.22 0.38
C LYS A 16 11.79 -22.30 -0.37
N GLN A 17 11.33 -21.56 -1.39
CA GLN A 17 12.16 -20.59 -2.12
C GLN A 17 12.58 -19.41 -1.24
N ARG A 18 11.68 -18.92 -0.37
CA ARG A 18 12.00 -17.86 0.59
C ARG A 18 13.06 -18.30 1.59
N GLU A 19 12.92 -19.52 2.13
CA GLU A 19 13.90 -20.10 3.05
C GLU A 19 15.25 -20.36 2.37
N MET A 20 15.26 -20.88 1.13
CA MET A 20 16.48 -21.03 0.34
C MET A 20 17.17 -19.69 0.07
N ALA A 21 16.41 -18.64 -0.26
CA ALA A 21 16.95 -17.30 -0.47
C ALA A 21 17.57 -16.75 0.82
N ALA A 22 16.89 -16.87 1.96
CA ALA A 22 17.45 -16.45 3.25
C ALA A 22 18.72 -17.24 3.60
N ASN A 23 18.73 -18.54 3.34
CA ASN A 23 19.90 -19.40 3.58
C ASN A 23 21.07 -19.10 2.63
N SER A 24 20.84 -18.51 1.46
CA SER A 24 21.93 -18.08 0.56
C SER A 24 22.70 -16.85 1.05
N MET A 25 22.18 -16.14 2.06
CA MET A 25 22.81 -14.95 2.63
C MET A 25 24.04 -15.29 3.50
N PRO A 26 24.99 -14.34 3.66
CA PRO A 26 26.08 -14.46 4.62
C PRO A 26 25.57 -14.75 6.04
N LYS A 27 26.38 -15.44 6.86
CA LYS A 27 25.98 -15.87 8.22
C LYS A 27 25.44 -14.71 9.07
N ASP A 28 26.06 -13.55 8.94
CA ASP A 28 25.73 -12.35 9.73
C ASP A 28 24.39 -11.71 9.31
N ALA A 29 23.91 -12.00 8.09
CA ALA A 29 22.67 -11.46 7.53
C ALA A 29 21.53 -12.50 7.45
N ARG A 30 21.84 -13.80 7.64
CA ARG A 30 20.87 -14.90 7.48
C ARG A 30 19.68 -14.79 8.44
N SER A 31 19.92 -14.45 9.71
CA SER A 31 18.84 -14.27 10.70
C SER A 31 17.90 -13.13 10.30
N LEU A 32 18.45 -12.00 9.87
CA LEU A 32 17.69 -10.83 9.40
C LEU A 32 16.90 -11.15 8.12
N ALA A 33 17.47 -11.94 7.22
CA ALA A 33 16.78 -12.39 6.01
C ALA A 33 15.58 -13.30 6.31
N LEU A 34 15.70 -14.18 7.31
CA LEU A 34 14.58 -15.00 7.79
C LEU A 34 13.50 -14.14 8.45
N THR A 35 13.89 -13.14 9.25
CA THR A 35 12.94 -12.17 9.83
C THR A 35 12.17 -11.45 8.73
N LEU A 36 12.86 -10.90 7.71
CA LEU A 36 12.21 -10.24 6.59
C LEU A 36 11.24 -11.18 5.84
N ALA A 37 11.64 -12.43 5.57
CA ALA A 37 10.77 -13.41 4.92
C ALA A 37 9.50 -13.72 5.74
N THR A 38 9.62 -13.73 7.06
CA THR A 38 8.50 -13.96 7.97
C THR A 38 7.56 -12.74 8.02
N GLU A 39 8.11 -11.53 8.09
CA GLU A 39 7.31 -10.30 8.09
C GLU A 39 6.59 -10.08 6.74
N ALA A 40 7.27 -10.35 5.63
CA ALA A 40 6.71 -10.24 4.27
C ALA A 40 5.55 -11.22 4.02
N THR A 41 5.48 -12.33 4.75
CA THR A 41 4.39 -13.31 4.63
C THR A 41 3.29 -13.09 5.63
N SER A 42 3.63 -12.65 6.84
CA SER A 42 2.62 -12.42 7.88
C SER A 42 1.78 -11.17 7.60
N CYS A 43 2.34 -10.18 6.88
CA CYS A 43 1.70 -8.89 6.57
C CYS A 43 1.07 -8.20 7.78
N LYS A 44 1.55 -8.48 9.00
CA LYS A 44 0.96 -7.98 10.24
C LYS A 44 1.21 -6.49 10.44
N SER A 45 2.38 -6.01 10.03
CA SER A 45 2.76 -4.60 10.12
C SER A 45 3.68 -4.21 8.96
N PRO A 46 3.26 -3.29 8.08
CA PRO A 46 4.15 -2.73 7.05
C PRO A 46 5.41 -2.11 7.64
N GLY A 47 5.31 -1.50 8.83
CA GLY A 47 6.45 -0.89 9.51
C GLY A 47 7.47 -1.93 9.99
N ALA A 48 7.02 -3.09 10.48
CA ALA A 48 7.91 -4.18 10.89
C ALA A 48 8.67 -4.76 9.68
N MET A 49 7.97 -4.92 8.55
CA MET A 49 8.57 -5.37 7.31
C MET A 49 9.61 -4.39 6.77
N LEU A 50 9.31 -3.08 6.76
CA LEU A 50 10.26 -2.06 6.32
C LEU A 50 11.49 -2.01 7.22
N LYS A 51 11.30 -2.10 8.55
CA LYS A 51 12.42 -2.17 9.49
C LYS A 51 13.29 -3.41 9.25
N ALA A 52 12.69 -4.58 9.09
CA ALA A 52 13.45 -5.81 8.79
C ALA A 52 14.21 -5.71 7.46
N LEU A 53 13.68 -4.99 6.48
CA LEU A 53 14.35 -4.73 5.21
C LEU A 53 15.54 -3.78 5.38
N ASP A 54 15.38 -2.70 6.17
CA ASP A 54 16.44 -1.75 6.48
C ASP A 54 17.58 -2.42 7.27
N ASP A 55 17.24 -3.18 8.33
CA ASP A 55 18.21 -3.92 9.15
C ASP A 55 19.01 -4.92 8.29
N LEU A 56 18.34 -5.64 7.37
CA LEU A 56 19.00 -6.57 6.46
C LEU A 56 19.91 -5.83 5.46
N ALA A 57 19.45 -4.71 4.90
CA ALA A 57 20.24 -3.91 3.97
C ALA A 57 21.51 -3.36 4.65
N GLU A 58 21.40 -2.92 5.91
CA GLU A 58 22.53 -2.47 6.71
C GLU A 58 23.55 -3.60 6.93
N ALA A 59 23.09 -4.79 7.33
CA ALA A 59 23.96 -5.96 7.51
C ALA A 59 24.67 -6.38 6.22
N LEU A 60 24.01 -6.24 5.07
CA LEU A 60 24.59 -6.50 3.75
C LEU A 60 25.43 -5.33 3.21
N ARG A 61 25.51 -4.21 3.94
CA ARG A 61 26.08 -2.93 3.48
C ARG A 61 25.52 -2.50 2.13
N ALA A 62 24.27 -2.86 1.87
CA ALA A 62 23.55 -2.57 0.65
C ALA A 62 22.80 -1.24 0.82
N ARG A 63 22.92 -0.37 -0.19
CA ARG A 63 22.14 0.88 -0.21
C ARG A 63 20.83 0.64 -0.94
N LEU A 64 19.72 0.67 -0.21
CA LEU A 64 18.39 0.62 -0.82
C LEU A 64 18.17 1.86 -1.67
N LYS A 65 17.62 1.66 -2.87
CA LYS A 65 17.25 2.77 -3.75
C LYS A 65 16.12 3.56 -3.08
N PRO A 66 16.18 4.89 -3.03
CA PRO A 66 15.09 5.69 -2.50
C PRO A 66 13.81 5.46 -3.30
N HIS A 67 12.66 5.58 -2.62
CA HIS A 67 11.36 5.44 -3.26
C HIS A 67 11.22 6.37 -4.46
N ASP A 68 10.76 5.82 -5.58
CA ASP A 68 10.46 6.60 -6.77
C ASP A 68 9.16 7.36 -6.57
N LYS A 69 9.29 8.62 -6.12
CA LYS A 69 8.15 9.53 -5.90
C LYS A 69 7.32 9.79 -7.15
N LYS A 70 7.86 9.58 -8.35
CA LYS A 70 7.10 9.75 -9.60
C LYS A 70 6.24 8.51 -9.84
N ALA A 71 6.81 7.32 -9.70
CA ALA A 71 6.08 6.06 -9.78
C ALA A 71 4.97 5.98 -8.72
N GLU A 72 5.26 6.36 -7.47
CA GLU A 72 4.28 6.40 -6.38
C GLU A 72 3.10 7.33 -6.71
N ARG A 73 3.38 8.55 -7.20
CA ARG A 73 2.35 9.49 -7.62
C ARG A 73 1.52 8.97 -8.79
N LEU A 74 2.15 8.27 -9.75
CA LEU A 74 1.44 7.67 -10.87
C LEU A 74 0.49 6.55 -10.38
N LEU A 75 0.96 5.69 -9.48
CA LEU A 75 0.16 4.62 -8.88
C LEU A 75 -1.00 5.18 -8.06
N ALA A 76 -0.77 6.21 -7.23
CA ALA A 76 -1.82 6.85 -6.45
C ALA A 76 -2.90 7.47 -7.36
N ARG A 77 -2.49 8.13 -8.45
CA ARG A 77 -3.43 8.68 -9.44
C ARG A 77 -4.23 7.60 -10.15
N ALA A 78 -3.59 6.50 -10.56
CA ALA A 78 -4.27 5.38 -11.19
C ALA A 78 -5.28 4.73 -10.23
N HIS A 79 -4.88 4.48 -8.98
CA HIS A 79 -5.75 3.95 -7.92
C HIS A 79 -6.98 4.83 -7.69
N LYS A 80 -6.76 6.14 -7.53
CA LYS A 80 -7.85 7.12 -7.38
C LYS A 80 -8.83 7.03 -8.55
N LYS A 81 -8.32 7.09 -9.78
CA LYS A 81 -9.16 7.04 -10.98
C LYS A 81 -9.98 5.75 -11.05
N THR A 82 -9.38 4.60 -10.74
CA THR A 82 -10.11 3.32 -10.69
C THR A 82 -11.25 3.34 -9.69
N ILE A 83 -11.06 3.95 -8.51
CA ILE A 83 -12.12 4.08 -7.51
C ILE A 83 -13.21 5.04 -7.98
N GLU A 84 -12.85 6.18 -8.59
CA GLU A 84 -13.80 7.14 -9.16
C GLU A 84 -14.67 6.49 -10.26
N ASP A 85 -14.05 5.77 -11.19
CA ASP A 85 -14.74 5.05 -12.27
C ASP A 85 -15.68 3.96 -11.70
N SER A 86 -15.23 3.26 -10.65
CA SER A 86 -16.05 2.25 -9.96
C SER A 86 -17.24 2.87 -9.22
N LEU A 87 -17.03 4.02 -8.57
CA LEU A 87 -18.07 4.73 -7.83
C LEU A 87 -19.13 5.30 -8.78
N ALA A 88 -18.73 5.82 -9.94
CA ALA A 88 -19.63 6.37 -10.96
C ALA A 88 -20.61 5.35 -11.54
N THR A 89 -20.27 4.06 -11.47
CA THR A 89 -21.11 2.95 -11.96
C THR A 89 -21.78 2.16 -10.84
N CYS A 90 -21.51 2.51 -9.58
CA CYS A 90 -22.00 1.79 -8.41
C CYS A 90 -23.44 2.18 -8.08
N VAL A 91 -24.35 1.21 -8.12
CA VAL A 91 -25.78 1.40 -7.78
C VAL A 91 -26.08 1.05 -6.32
N ASP A 92 -25.34 0.10 -5.75
CA ASP A 92 -25.52 -0.30 -4.36
C ASP A 92 -24.93 0.74 -3.39
N PRO A 93 -25.73 1.35 -2.49
CA PRO A 93 -25.24 2.35 -1.55
C PRO A 93 -24.21 1.80 -0.55
N ALA A 94 -24.30 0.51 -0.19
CA ALA A 94 -23.34 -0.08 0.74
C ALA A 94 -21.96 -0.23 0.06
N ALA A 95 -21.91 -0.75 -1.16
CA ALA A 95 -20.69 -0.78 -1.97
C ALA A 95 -20.15 0.63 -2.28
N ALA A 96 -21.03 1.60 -2.54
CA ALA A 96 -20.61 2.99 -2.78
C ALA A 96 -19.88 3.58 -1.56
N LEU A 97 -20.36 3.32 -0.33
CA LEU A 97 -19.68 3.74 0.89
C LEU A 97 -18.29 3.10 1.03
N LEU A 98 -18.15 1.82 0.67
CA LEU A 98 -16.87 1.10 0.70
C LEU A 98 -15.84 1.68 -0.29
N LEU A 99 -16.29 2.34 -1.35
CA LEU A 99 -15.45 3.01 -2.34
C LEU A 99 -15.16 4.48 -1.97
N ALA A 100 -16.18 5.20 -1.49
CA ALA A 100 -16.10 6.61 -1.14
C ALA A 100 -15.15 6.87 0.03
N VAL A 101 -15.14 6.00 1.05
CA VAL A 101 -14.27 6.18 2.23
C VAL A 101 -12.78 6.12 1.83
N PRO A 102 -12.28 5.06 1.15
CA PRO A 102 -10.90 5.06 0.62
C PRO A 102 -10.59 6.24 -0.30
N LEU A 103 -11.55 6.68 -1.13
CA LEU A 103 -11.36 7.83 -2.03
C LEU A 103 -11.12 9.13 -1.23
N ALA A 104 -11.89 9.38 -0.18
CA ALA A 104 -11.71 10.54 0.69
C ALA A 104 -10.31 10.57 1.33
N PHE A 105 -9.84 9.43 1.85
CA PHE A 105 -8.48 9.31 2.39
C PHE A 105 -7.41 9.48 1.30
N SER A 106 -7.64 8.93 0.11
CA SER A 106 -6.71 9.06 -1.01
C SER A 106 -6.55 10.51 -1.44
N ASN A 107 -7.64 11.29 -1.46
CA ASN A 107 -7.62 12.73 -1.73
C ASN A 107 -6.87 13.51 -0.65
N ALA A 108 -7.18 13.27 0.63
CA ALA A 108 -6.56 13.99 1.74
C ALA A 108 -5.06 13.71 1.89
N LYS A 109 -4.61 12.47 1.63
CA LYS A 109 -3.22 12.05 1.89
C LYS A 109 -2.37 11.85 0.62
N ASN A 110 -2.96 11.97 -0.58
CA ASN A 110 -2.30 11.69 -1.87
C ASN A 110 -1.60 10.33 -1.91
N ARG A 111 -2.24 9.29 -1.35
CA ARG A 111 -1.72 7.92 -1.26
C ARG A 111 -2.76 6.91 -1.72
N ALA A 112 -2.30 5.76 -2.20
CA ALA A 112 -3.17 4.61 -2.41
C ALA A 112 -3.61 4.06 -1.05
N VAL A 113 -4.91 3.89 -0.86
CA VAL A 113 -5.51 3.44 0.40
C VAL A 113 -6.48 2.30 0.11
N ALA A 114 -6.36 1.23 0.89
CA ALA A 114 -7.29 0.12 0.89
C ALA A 114 -7.84 -0.03 2.32
N ILE A 115 -9.15 0.14 2.49
CA ILE A 115 -9.84 -0.05 3.77
C ILE A 115 -10.73 -1.26 3.60
N ASN A 116 -10.55 -2.26 4.46
CA ASN A 116 -11.43 -3.43 4.50
C ASN A 116 -12.75 -3.06 5.18
N GLY A 117 -13.82 -3.83 4.92
CA GLY A 117 -15.15 -3.55 5.49
C GLY A 117 -15.17 -3.36 7.01
N ARG A 118 -14.30 -4.06 7.75
CA ARG A 118 -14.17 -3.94 9.21
C ARG A 118 -13.56 -2.61 9.67
N GLY A 119 -12.71 -2.00 8.84
CA GLY A 119 -12.06 -0.72 9.12
C GLY A 119 -12.90 0.50 8.76
N VAL A 120 -14.01 0.32 8.02
CA VAL A 120 -14.82 1.44 7.50
C VAL A 120 -15.42 2.27 8.62
N ALA A 121 -15.96 1.63 9.67
CA ALA A 121 -16.55 2.35 10.80
C ALA A 121 -15.52 3.24 11.53
N ALA A 122 -14.29 2.74 11.72
CA ALA A 122 -13.20 3.52 12.30
C ALA A 122 -12.76 4.66 11.37
N ALA A 123 -12.67 4.37 10.07
CA ALA A 123 -12.31 5.35 9.04
C ALA A 123 -13.33 6.49 8.93
N VAL A 124 -14.63 6.18 8.99
CA VAL A 124 -15.71 7.18 9.00
C VAL A 124 -15.66 8.03 10.26
N ARG A 125 -15.42 7.42 11.44
CA ARG A 125 -15.26 8.17 12.70
C ARG A 125 -14.06 9.13 12.61
N TYR A 126 -12.93 8.64 12.12
CA TYR A 126 -11.75 9.46 11.89
C TYR A 126 -12.06 10.63 10.94
N LEU A 127 -12.71 10.37 9.80
CA LEU A 127 -13.12 11.42 8.87
C LEU A 127 -14.11 12.42 9.49
N SER A 128 -14.99 11.98 10.40
CA SER A 128 -15.93 12.87 11.07
C SER A 128 -15.27 13.76 12.14
N GLU A 129 -14.20 13.27 12.77
CA GLU A 129 -13.39 14.04 13.72
C GLU A 129 -12.44 15.02 12.98
N ASP A 130 -11.84 14.57 11.87
CA ASP A 130 -10.99 15.36 10.97
C ASP A 130 -11.79 16.24 9.98
N ALA A 131 -13.13 16.11 9.87
CA ALA A 131 -13.96 17.00 9.05
C ALA A 131 -13.97 18.45 9.57
N ARG A 132 -13.48 18.70 10.79
CA ARG A 132 -13.13 20.04 11.28
C ARG A 132 -11.81 20.58 10.70
N ALA A 133 -11.04 19.76 10.00
CA ALA A 133 -9.73 20.03 9.42
C ALA A 133 -9.64 19.80 7.90
N LEU A 134 -10.68 19.28 7.25
CA LEU A 134 -10.81 19.25 5.80
C LEU A 134 -11.34 20.61 5.32
N SER A 135 -10.60 21.25 4.41
CA SER A 135 -10.99 22.51 3.76
C SER A 135 -12.41 22.40 3.20
N GLU A 136 -13.22 23.47 3.35
CA GLU A 136 -14.62 23.52 2.87
C GLU A 136 -14.78 23.13 1.39
N ASP A 137 -13.73 23.29 0.59
CA ASP A 137 -13.72 22.92 -0.83
C ASP A 137 -13.82 21.39 -1.05
N ASP A 138 -13.23 20.57 -0.18
CA ASP A 138 -13.26 19.09 -0.33
C ASP A 138 -14.59 18.48 0.13
N ALA A 139 -15.33 19.19 0.99
CA ALA A 139 -16.65 18.79 1.48
C ALA A 139 -17.77 18.97 0.42
N SER A 140 -17.50 19.73 -0.64
CA SER A 140 -18.45 19.96 -1.74
C SER A 140 -18.78 18.69 -2.54
N PHE A 141 -17.90 17.68 -2.52
CA PHE A 141 -18.11 16.40 -3.21
C PHE A 141 -19.07 15.44 -2.47
N LEU A 142 -19.45 15.77 -1.22
CA LEU A 142 -20.35 14.95 -0.39
C LEU A 142 -21.80 15.47 -0.33
N LYS A 143 -22.13 16.49 -1.14
CA LYS A 143 -23.51 16.99 -1.34
C LYS A 143 -23.99 16.63 -2.74
#